data_AF-A0A2N1MKQ3-F1
#
_entry.id   AF-A0A2N1MKQ3-F1
#
_cell.length_a   1.000
_cell.length_b   1.000
_cell.length_c   1.000
_cell.angle_alpha   90.00
_cell.angle_beta   90.00
_cell.angle_gamma   90.00
#
_symmetry.space_group_name_H-M   'P 1'
#
loop_
_entity.id
_entity.type
_entity.pdbx_description
1 polymer ?
#
loop_
_entity_poly.entity_id
_entity_poly.type
_entity_poly.pdbx_seq_one_letter_code
_entity_poly.pdbx_strand_id
1 'polypeptide(L)'
;MNPKEKNKKTQESLKQKIMVLCYQMAGLRNKQVSGAKSAIGLFLVESGTSTHCVNTIAKMGFGSTYQTAFNRLDKIESSHQSGVQTYIQNFSNNLLIAYVDDYHNIHGTRISSTNSTSQHTSNDQKQAKKMARIA
;
A
#
# COMPACT_ATOMS: atom_id res chain seq x y z
N MET A 1 -24.15 -26.31 36.99
CA MET A 1 -25.09 -27.10 36.18
C MET A 1 -24.34 -28.25 35.53
N ASN A 2 -24.61 -29.51 35.90
CA ASN A 2 -23.85 -30.68 35.47
C ASN A 2 -24.25 -31.10 34.03
N PRO A 3 -23.31 -31.16 33.06
CA PRO A 3 -23.64 -31.55 31.68
C PRO A 3 -24.16 -32.98 31.55
N LYS A 4 -23.79 -33.86 32.50
CA LYS A 4 -24.16 -35.28 32.52
C LYS A 4 -25.61 -35.54 32.92
N GLU A 5 -26.27 -34.55 33.53
CA GLU A 5 -27.68 -34.61 33.94
C GLU A 5 -28.64 -34.17 32.82
N LYS A 6 -28.13 -33.69 31.67
CA LYS A 6 -28.94 -33.22 30.55
C LYS A 6 -29.31 -34.36 29.60
N ASN A 7 -30.45 -34.26 28.92
CA ASN A 7 -30.85 -35.24 27.90
C ASN A 7 -29.86 -35.25 26.72
N LYS A 8 -29.80 -36.38 26.00
CA LYS A 8 -28.88 -36.59 24.86
C LYS A 8 -29.02 -35.52 23.77
N LYS A 9 -30.25 -35.10 23.44
CA LYS A 9 -30.53 -34.08 22.41
C LYS A 9 -29.95 -32.71 22.79
N THR A 10 -30.10 -32.31 24.05
CA THR A 10 -29.54 -31.06 24.59
C THR A 10 -28.01 -31.11 24.61
N GLN A 11 -27.44 -32.25 24.98
CA GLN A 11 -25.99 -32.46 24.96
C GLN A 11 -25.42 -32.32 23.54
N GLU A 12 -26.04 -32.93 22.53
CA GLU A 12 -25.62 -32.80 21.13
C GLU A 12 -25.75 -31.35 20.62
N SER A 13 -26.86 -30.66 20.94
CA SER A 13 -27.02 -29.25 20.57
C SER A 13 -25.94 -28.35 21.21
N LEU A 14 -25.51 -28.66 22.44
CA LEU A 14 -24.46 -27.91 23.14
C LEU A 14 -23.09 -28.18 22.52
N LYS A 15 -22.79 -29.44 22.14
CA LYS A 15 -21.56 -29.78 21.41
C LYS A 15 -21.45 -29.00 20.11
N GLN A 16 -22.53 -28.94 19.31
CA GLN A 16 -22.54 -28.17 18.05
C GLN A 16 -22.27 -26.68 18.29
N LYS A 17 -22.90 -26.07 19.29
CA LYS A 17 -22.67 -24.66 19.64
C LYS A 17 -21.22 -24.40 20.06
N ILE A 18 -20.64 -25.27 20.88
CA ILE A 18 -19.24 -25.17 21.28
C ILE A 18 -18.32 -25.30 20.06
N MET A 19 -18.60 -26.23 19.16
CA MET A 19 -17.82 -26.41 17.93
C MET A 19 -17.82 -25.15 17.06
N VAL A 20 -18.99 -24.53 16.85
CA VAL A 20 -19.10 -23.27 16.09
C VAL A 20 -18.31 -22.15 16.77
N LEU A 21 -18.43 -22.02 18.10
CA LEU A 21 -17.68 -21.01 18.85
C LEU A 21 -16.16 -21.22 18.73
N CYS A 22 -15.68 -22.45 18.87
CA CYS A 22 -14.27 -22.80 18.69
C CYS A 22 -13.78 -22.47 17.27
N TYR A 23 -14.59 -22.77 16.26
CA TYR A 23 -14.27 -22.45 14.87
C TYR A 23 -14.16 -20.93 14.65
N GLN A 24 -15.09 -20.15 15.19
CA GLN A 24 -15.07 -18.69 15.13
C GLN A 24 -13.83 -18.11 15.84
N MET A 25 -13.49 -18.62 17.02
CA MET A 25 -12.29 -18.18 17.76
C MET A 25 -11.00 -18.50 17.00
N ALA A 26 -10.90 -19.70 16.42
CA ALA A 26 -9.76 -20.09 15.60
C ALA A 26 -9.64 -19.21 14.35
N GLY A 27 -10.76 -18.93 13.68
CA GLY A 27 -10.82 -18.03 12.53
C GLY A 27 -10.38 -16.61 12.89
N LEU A 28 -10.85 -16.06 14.01
CA LEU A 28 -10.47 -14.73 14.48
C LEU A 28 -8.97 -14.65 14.78
N ARG A 29 -8.43 -15.64 15.51
CA ARG A 29 -6.99 -15.73 15.80
C ARG A 29 -6.18 -15.81 14.50
N ASN A 30 -6.59 -16.65 13.56
CA ASN A 30 -5.89 -16.81 12.28
C ASN A 30 -5.93 -15.51 11.46
N LYS A 31 -7.06 -14.78 11.47
CA LYS A 31 -7.18 -13.47 10.83
C LYS A 31 -6.25 -12.43 11.45
N GLN A 32 -6.17 -12.37 12.78
CA GLN A 32 -5.25 -11.46 13.49
C GLN A 32 -3.78 -11.78 13.17
N VAL A 33 -3.39 -13.06 13.26
CA VAL A 33 -2.03 -13.50 12.97
C VAL A 33 -1.64 -13.25 11.52
N SER A 34 -2.50 -13.62 10.57
CA SER A 34 -2.23 -13.38 9.14
C SER A 34 -2.21 -11.89 8.79
N GLY A 35 -3.08 -11.09 9.42
CA GLY A 35 -3.06 -9.63 9.31
C GLY A 35 -1.74 -9.04 9.78
N ALA A 36 -1.27 -9.40 10.97
CA ALA A 36 0.00 -8.94 11.53
C ALA A 36 1.20 -9.33 10.64
N LYS A 37 1.26 -10.59 10.17
CA LYS A 37 2.30 -11.04 9.24
C LYS A 37 2.31 -10.22 7.95
N SER A 38 1.13 -9.93 7.41
CA SER A 38 1.04 -9.11 6.21
C SER A 38 1.48 -7.67 6.44
N ALA A 39 1.15 -7.06 7.58
CA ALA A 39 1.55 -5.70 7.89
C ALA A 39 3.08 -5.60 8.04
N ILE A 40 3.69 -6.57 8.73
CA ILE A 40 5.15 -6.66 8.86
C ILE A 40 5.81 -6.84 7.48
N GLY A 41 5.30 -7.77 6.66
CA GLY A 41 5.86 -7.99 5.33
C GLY A 41 5.74 -6.76 4.43
N LEU A 42 4.61 -6.04 4.50
CA LEU A 42 4.40 -4.79 3.77
C LEU A 42 5.38 -3.71 4.20
N PHE A 43 5.48 -3.47 5.50
CA PHE A 43 6.40 -2.50 6.09
C PHE A 43 7.86 -2.74 5.69
N LEU A 44 8.30 -4.00 5.69
CA LEU A 44 9.67 -4.34 5.30
C LEU A 44 9.94 -4.02 3.83
N VAL A 45 9.00 -4.36 2.93
CA VAL A 45 9.14 -4.06 1.50
C VAL A 45 9.16 -2.55 1.26
N GLU A 46 8.25 -1.80 1.88
CA GLU A 46 8.18 -0.33 1.77
C GLU A 46 9.43 0.35 2.35
N SER A 47 10.04 -0.23 3.39
CA SER A 47 11.29 0.27 3.98
C SER A 47 12.52 -0.01 3.12
N GLY A 48 12.37 -0.61 1.93
CA GLY A 48 13.48 -0.97 1.06
C GLY A 48 14.29 -2.18 1.54
N THR A 49 13.72 -3.02 2.42
CA THR A 49 14.40 -4.21 2.93
C THR A 49 14.67 -5.19 1.78
N SER A 50 15.87 -5.79 1.76
CA SER A 50 16.24 -6.74 0.70
C SER A 50 15.27 -7.93 0.62
N THR A 51 15.01 -8.41 -0.60
CA THR A 51 14.12 -9.55 -0.87
C THR A 51 14.49 -10.80 -0.06
N HIS A 52 15.80 -11.05 0.10
CA HIS A 52 16.35 -12.14 0.92
C HIS A 52 16.03 -11.97 2.41
N CYS A 53 16.15 -10.77 2.96
CA CYS A 53 15.84 -10.49 4.36
C CYS A 53 14.33 -10.66 4.62
N VAL A 54 13.47 -10.09 3.77
CA VAL A 54 12.01 -10.25 3.86
C VAL A 54 11.61 -11.73 3.82
N ASN A 55 12.15 -12.49 2.89
CA ASN A 55 11.85 -13.91 2.78
C ASN A 55 12.39 -14.73 3.95
N THR A 56 13.51 -14.33 4.56
CA THR A 56 14.05 -14.95 5.77
C THR A 56 13.10 -14.73 6.95
N ILE A 57 12.63 -13.50 7.17
CA ILE A 57 11.65 -13.16 8.21
C ILE A 57 10.34 -13.93 8.01
N ALA A 58 9.89 -14.06 6.76
CA ALA A 58 8.72 -14.85 6.42
C ALA A 58 8.90 -16.34 6.73
N LYS A 59 10.06 -16.93 6.41
CA LYS A 59 10.41 -18.32 6.74
C LYS A 59 10.50 -18.57 8.24
N MET A 60 10.93 -17.57 9.02
CA MET A 60 10.89 -17.60 10.49
C MET A 60 9.46 -17.47 11.04
N GLY A 61 8.47 -17.18 10.19
CA GLY A 61 7.06 -17.09 10.57
C GLY A 61 6.61 -15.71 11.03
N PHE A 62 7.45 -14.69 10.94
CA PHE A 62 7.15 -13.33 11.44
C PHE A 62 6.56 -12.38 10.39
N GLY A 63 6.48 -12.78 9.12
CA GLY A 63 5.96 -11.92 8.05
C GLY A 63 5.40 -12.69 6.86
N SER A 64 4.90 -11.94 5.88
CA SER A 64 4.61 -12.47 4.54
C SER A 64 5.85 -12.46 3.67
N THR A 65 5.88 -13.33 2.65
CA THR A 65 6.96 -13.35 1.66
C THR A 65 7.02 -12.06 0.86
N TYR A 66 8.19 -11.75 0.30
CA TYR A 66 8.39 -10.56 -0.54
C TYR A 66 7.37 -10.50 -1.67
N GLN A 67 7.19 -11.60 -2.41
CA GLN A 67 6.22 -11.66 -3.52
C GLN A 67 4.80 -11.34 -3.07
N THR A 68 4.38 -11.84 -1.90
CA THR A 68 3.03 -11.61 -1.38
C THR A 68 2.83 -10.13 -1.02
N ALA A 69 3.83 -9.51 -0.40
CA ALA A 69 3.79 -8.11 -0.03
C ALA A 69 3.83 -7.20 -1.27
N PHE A 70 4.72 -7.50 -2.22
CA PHE A 70 4.84 -6.76 -3.49
C PHE A 70 3.56 -6.80 -4.30
N ASN A 71 2.95 -7.97 -4.49
CA ASN A 71 1.67 -8.09 -5.21
C ASN A 71 0.54 -7.30 -4.53
N ARG A 72 0.60 -7.15 -3.19
CA ARG A 72 -0.37 -6.31 -2.47
C ARG A 72 -0.14 -4.83 -2.73
N LEU A 73 1.12 -4.38 -2.72
CA LEU A 73 1.48 -3.00 -3.07
C LEU A 73 1.03 -2.66 -4.49
N ASP A 74 1.37 -3.50 -5.46
CA ASP A 74 0.98 -3.34 -6.86
C ASP A 74 -0.55 -3.22 -7.02
N LYS A 75 -1.31 -4.03 -6.28
CA LYS A 75 -2.78 -3.94 -6.26
C LYS A 75 -3.29 -2.65 -5.61
N ILE A 76 -2.66 -2.20 -4.53
CA ILE A 76 -3.01 -0.95 -3.83
C ILE A 76 -2.74 0.24 -4.74
N GLU A 77 -1.56 0.29 -5.37
CA GLU A 77 -1.14 1.31 -6.32
C GLU A 77 -2.09 1.37 -7.52
N SER A 78 -2.36 0.23 -8.15
CA SER A 78 -3.31 0.14 -9.27
C SER A 78 -4.71 0.62 -8.89
N SER A 79 -5.18 0.24 -7.69
CA SER A 79 -6.50 0.68 -7.19
C SER A 79 -6.50 2.19 -6.90
N HIS A 80 -5.42 2.72 -6.34
CA HIS A 80 -5.27 4.14 -6.06
C HIS A 80 -5.23 4.96 -7.35
N GLN A 81 -4.42 4.56 -8.33
CA GLN A 81 -4.34 5.19 -9.64
C GLN A 81 -5.72 5.24 -10.31
N SER A 82 -6.46 4.12 -10.31
CA SER A 82 -7.82 4.08 -10.85
C SER A 82 -8.78 5.01 -10.11
N GLY A 83 -8.69 5.06 -8.78
CA GLY A 83 -9.51 5.96 -7.95
C GLY A 83 -9.22 7.43 -8.23
N VAL A 84 -7.95 7.81 -8.31
CA VAL A 84 -7.50 9.18 -8.66
C VAL A 84 -7.98 9.56 -10.06
N GLN A 85 -7.81 8.68 -11.04
CA GLN A 85 -8.30 8.91 -12.40
C GLN A 85 -9.82 9.11 -12.44
N THR A 86 -10.58 8.28 -11.72
CA THR A 86 -12.04 8.40 -11.62
C THR A 86 -12.43 9.73 -10.99
N TYR A 87 -11.75 10.14 -9.93
CA TYR A 87 -11.98 11.43 -9.28
C TYR A 87 -11.72 12.60 -10.23
N ILE A 88 -10.58 12.60 -10.93
CA ILE A 88 -10.23 13.64 -11.91
C ILE A 88 -11.29 13.74 -13.01
N GLN A 89 -11.76 12.60 -13.53
CA GLN A 89 -12.80 12.57 -14.56
C GLN A 89 -14.12 13.16 -14.05
N ASN A 90 -14.53 12.83 -12.82
CA ASN A 90 -15.79 13.31 -12.25
C ASN A 90 -15.80 14.82 -11.96
N PHE A 91 -14.63 15.40 -11.65
CA PHE A 91 -14.50 16.80 -11.24
C PHE A 91 -13.66 17.64 -12.20
N SER A 92 -13.52 17.21 -13.46
CA SER A 92 -12.63 17.83 -14.44
C SER A 92 -12.81 19.35 -14.58
N ASN A 93 -14.05 19.82 -14.48
CA ASN A 93 -14.39 21.24 -14.64
C ASN A 93 -14.08 22.10 -13.40
N ASN A 94 -13.84 21.47 -12.25
CA ASN A 94 -13.62 22.14 -10.95
C ASN A 94 -12.30 21.69 -10.30
N LEU A 95 -11.42 21.02 -11.05
CA LEU A 95 -10.18 20.47 -10.51
C LEU A 95 -9.11 21.56 -10.43
N LEU A 96 -8.61 21.80 -9.22
CA LEU A 96 -7.42 22.61 -8.99
C LEU A 96 -6.25 21.67 -8.67
N ILE A 97 -5.22 21.67 -9.52
CA ILE A 97 -3.98 20.91 -9.29
C ILE A 97 -2.95 21.91 -8.75
N ALA A 98 -2.62 21.79 -7.47
CA ALA A 98 -1.57 22.59 -6.83
C ALA A 98 -0.29 21.76 -6.70
N TYR A 99 0.85 22.32 -7.10
CA TYR A 99 2.16 21.72 -6.86
C TYR A 99 2.54 21.89 -5.39
N VAL A 100 2.54 20.79 -4.63
CA VAL A 100 2.94 20.79 -3.22
C VAL A 100 4.47 20.67 -3.06
N ASP A 101 5.18 20.28 -4.12
CA ASP A 101 6.63 20.00 -4.10
C ASP A 101 7.52 21.25 -4.15
N ASP A 102 6.94 22.42 -4.42
CA ASP A 102 7.70 23.67 -4.56
C ASP A 102 8.07 24.33 -3.22
N TYR A 103 7.94 23.62 -2.09
CA TYR A 103 8.24 24.13 -0.75
C TYR A 103 9.69 24.66 -0.63
N HIS A 104 10.64 24.08 -1.37
CA HIS A 104 12.02 24.55 -1.40
C HIS A 104 12.29 25.74 -2.33
N ASN A 105 11.38 26.08 -3.26
CA ASN A 105 11.55 27.20 -4.18
C ASN A 105 11.06 28.55 -3.61
N ILE A 106 10.21 28.53 -2.59
CA ILE A 106 9.61 29.74 -1.97
C ILE A 106 10.34 30.24 -0.72
N HIS A 107 11.27 29.47 -0.13
CA HIS A 107 11.96 29.82 1.12
C HIS A 107 13.47 30.06 1.00
N GLY A 108 14.03 30.09 -0.20
CA GLY A 108 15.42 30.53 -0.43
C GLY A 108 15.49 32.01 -0.77
N THR A 109 16.26 32.80 -0.02
CA THR A 109 16.61 34.18 -0.42
C THR A 109 17.45 34.14 -1.69
N ARG A 110 16.81 34.24 -2.85
CA ARG A 110 17.48 34.29 -4.14
C ARG A 110 17.69 35.75 -4.53
N ILE A 111 18.92 36.24 -4.40
CA ILE A 111 19.29 37.52 -5.02
C ILE A 111 19.22 37.31 -6.54
N SER A 112 18.26 37.96 -7.19
CA SER A 112 18.17 37.94 -8.66
C SER A 112 19.40 38.64 -9.23
N SER A 113 20.36 37.87 -9.74
CA SER A 113 21.52 38.42 -10.45
C SER A 113 21.24 38.68 -11.93
N THR A 114 20.08 38.27 -12.45
CA THR A 114 19.62 38.64 -13.80
C THR A 114 18.10 38.68 -13.86
N ASN A 115 17.58 39.74 -14.46
CA ASN A 115 16.20 39.93 -14.86
C ASN A 115 15.89 39.02 -16.05
N SER A 116 15.72 37.73 -15.78
CA SER A 116 15.16 36.77 -16.72
C SER A 116 13.73 36.47 -16.33
N THR A 117 12.78 37.08 -17.03
CA THR A 117 11.40 36.59 -17.08
C THR A 117 11.46 35.12 -17.48
N SER A 118 10.87 34.22 -16.69
CA SER A 118 10.81 32.79 -17.04
C SER A 118 9.92 32.62 -18.27
N GLN A 119 10.49 32.75 -19.46
CA GLN A 119 9.86 32.28 -20.68
C GLN A 119 9.91 30.75 -20.64
N HIS A 120 8.77 30.14 -20.34
CA HIS A 120 8.53 28.73 -20.64
C HIS A 120 8.49 28.55 -22.17
N THR A 121 9.65 28.54 -22.82
CA THR A 121 9.78 28.08 -24.21
C THR A 121 11.18 27.55 -24.47
N SER A 122 11.26 26.32 -24.98
CA SER A 122 12.30 25.81 -25.91
C SER A 122 13.56 25.07 -25.41
N ASN A 123 13.60 24.51 -24.19
CA ASN A 123 14.70 23.58 -23.85
C ASN A 123 14.52 22.14 -24.36
N ASP A 124 13.29 21.71 -24.65
CA ASP A 124 13.03 20.37 -25.22
C ASP A 124 13.54 20.22 -26.66
N GLN A 125 13.57 21.31 -27.44
CA GLN A 125 14.07 21.27 -28.81
C GLN A 125 15.61 21.17 -28.91
N LYS A 126 16.35 21.64 -27.90
CA LYS A 126 17.83 21.56 -27.89
C LYS A 126 18.34 20.16 -27.53
N GLN A 127 17.65 19.42 -26.66
CA GLN A 127 18.02 18.02 -26.38
C GLN A 127 17.66 17.09 -27.54
N ALA A 128 16.51 17.29 -28.20
CA ALA A 128 16.13 16.50 -29.38
C ALA A 128 17.11 16.69 -30.56
N LYS A 129 17.59 17.92 -30.82
CA LYS A 129 18.60 18.18 -31.86
C LYS A 129 19.99 17.63 -31.56
N LYS A 130 20.33 17.41 -30.29
CA LYS A 130 21.63 16.84 -29.88
C LYS A 130 21.66 15.31 -30.05
N MET A 131 20.53 14.64 -29.84
CA MET A 131 20.39 13.19 -30.06
C MET A 131 20.38 12.80 -31.55
N ALA A 132 19.80 13.64 -32.42
CA ALA A 132 19.71 13.35 -33.87
C ALA A 132 21.02 13.57 -34.67
N ARG A 133 22.11 14.01 -34.01
CA ARG A 133 23.45 14.14 -34.63
C ARG A 133 24.43 13.03 -34.22
N ILE A 134 23.99 12.10 -33.38
CA ILE A 134 24.82 11.00 -32.83
C ILE A 134 24.30 9.62 -33.31
N ALA A 135 23.30 9.60 -34.19
CA ALA A 135 22.91 8.45 -35.00
C ALA A 135 23.27 8.71 -36.47
#